data_AF-A0A4Z1ADQ8-F1
#
_entry.id   AF-A0A4Z1ADQ8-F1
#
_cell.length_a   1.000
_cell.length_b   1.000
_cell.length_c   1.000
_cell.angle_alpha   90.00
_cell.angle_beta   90.00
_cell.angle_gamma   90.00
#
_symmetry.space_group_name_H-M   'P 1'
#
loop_
_entity.id
_entity.type
_entity.pdbx_description
1 polymer ?
#
loop_
_entity_poly.entity_id
_entity_poly.type
_entity_poly.pdbx_seq_one_letter_code
_entity_poly.pdbx_strand_id
1 'polypeptide(L)'
;MILLRSIIPFCFLIFTMYSCSGTFSRADVGGRVTSTNLIDSATIIRSKDYMELGVSSGESSVFFLFGLIPVTNPLNLDYALSEAVQKIPGGKSLIKVKYWHETHLFFPVGTISVLKVKGTVIGSPSTTPNEAGKK
;
A
#
# COMPACT_ATOMS: atom_id res chain seq x y z
N MET A 1 -16.12 -60.06 5.65
CA MET A 1 -14.89 -59.41 5.14
C MET A 1 -15.15 -58.42 3.98
N ILE A 2 -16.37 -57.87 3.84
CA ILE A 2 -16.73 -56.91 2.78
C ILE A 2 -16.96 -55.50 3.36
N LEU A 3 -17.54 -55.42 4.57
CA LEU A 3 -17.72 -54.17 5.32
C LEU A 3 -16.41 -53.41 5.56
N LEU A 4 -15.35 -54.08 6.00
CA LEU A 4 -14.06 -53.43 6.31
C LEU A 4 -13.39 -52.83 5.06
N ARG A 5 -13.63 -53.43 3.88
CA ARG A 5 -13.02 -53.00 2.61
C ARG A 5 -13.66 -51.74 2.05
N SER A 6 -14.94 -51.49 2.37
CA SER A 6 -15.67 -50.30 1.93
C SER A 6 -15.54 -49.11 2.88
N ILE A 7 -15.15 -49.35 4.14
CA ILE A 7 -14.95 -48.31 5.17
C ILE A 7 -13.64 -47.54 4.93
N ILE A 8 -12.58 -48.21 4.47
CA ILE A 8 -11.27 -47.60 4.21
C ILE A 8 -11.33 -46.49 3.14
N PRO A 9 -11.94 -46.68 1.95
CA PRO A 9 -12.05 -45.61 0.95
C PRO A 9 -13.00 -44.49 1.40
N PHE A 10 -14.06 -44.82 2.16
CA PHE A 10 -14.99 -43.83 2.69
C PHE A 10 -14.32 -42.91 3.74
N CYS A 11 -13.48 -43.47 4.60
CA CYS A 11 -12.70 -42.72 5.58
C CYS A 11 -11.61 -41.86 4.90
N PHE A 12 -10.99 -42.36 3.83
CA PHE A 12 -10.03 -41.60 3.02
C PHE A 12 -10.69 -40.40 2.30
N LEU A 13 -11.93 -40.57 1.83
CA LEU A 13 -12.72 -39.52 1.20
C LEU A 13 -13.19 -38.43 2.20
N ILE A 14 -13.44 -38.80 3.45
CA ILE A 14 -13.73 -37.84 4.54
C ILE A 14 -12.46 -37.06 4.94
N PHE A 15 -11.29 -37.72 4.97
CA PHE A 15 -10.02 -37.09 5.34
C PHE A 15 -9.55 -36.06 4.29
N THR A 16 -9.79 -36.31 3.01
CA THR A 16 -9.50 -35.34 1.92
C THR A 16 -10.49 -34.18 1.92
N MET A 17 -11.76 -34.41 2.27
CA MET A 17 -12.75 -33.33 2.45
C MET A 17 -12.39 -32.40 3.62
N TYR A 18 -11.94 -32.95 4.76
CA TYR A 18 -11.46 -32.15 5.90
C TYR A 18 -10.18 -31.36 5.59
N SER A 19 -9.31 -31.89 4.73
CA SER A 19 -8.11 -31.19 4.29
C SER A 19 -8.40 -30.06 3.29
N CYS A 20 -9.55 -30.08 2.62
CA CYS A 20 -9.98 -29.03 1.69
C CYS A 20 -10.85 -27.94 2.34
N SER A 21 -11.42 -28.17 3.53
CA SER A 21 -12.23 -27.15 4.21
C SER A 21 -11.42 -26.13 5.03
N GLY A 22 -10.09 -26.24 5.08
CA GLY A 22 -9.22 -25.35 5.87
C GLY A 22 -8.87 -24.00 5.23
N THR A 23 -9.25 -23.73 3.97
CA THR A 23 -8.76 -22.56 3.21
C THR A 23 -9.84 -21.55 2.80
N PHE A 24 -11.09 -21.68 3.26
CA PHE A 24 -12.16 -20.72 2.94
C PHE A 24 -12.50 -19.70 4.04
N SER A 25 -11.81 -19.73 5.19
CA SER A 25 -11.87 -18.63 6.18
C SER A 25 -11.08 -17.38 5.76
N ARG A 26 -10.81 -17.21 4.47
CA ARG A 26 -10.09 -16.06 3.89
C ARG A 26 -11.03 -15.20 3.03
N ALA A 27 -12.31 -15.16 3.41
CA ALA A 27 -13.38 -14.41 2.75
C ALA A 27 -13.75 -13.10 3.48
N ASP A 28 -12.88 -12.58 4.35
CA ASP A 28 -12.98 -11.18 4.75
C ASP A 28 -12.54 -10.31 3.56
N VAL A 29 -13.52 -9.91 2.75
CA VAL A 29 -13.43 -8.95 1.63
C VAL A 29 -13.18 -7.51 2.10
N GLY A 30 -12.62 -7.34 3.31
CA GLY A 30 -12.27 -6.06 3.90
C GLY A 30 -10.80 -5.76 3.65
N GLY A 31 -10.53 -4.57 3.12
CA GLY A 31 -9.16 -4.14 2.84
C GLY A 31 -8.32 -4.15 4.11
N ARG A 32 -7.38 -5.10 4.20
CA ARG A 32 -6.52 -5.26 5.37
C ARG A 32 -5.47 -4.17 5.34
N VAL A 33 -5.52 -3.25 6.28
CA VAL A 33 -4.41 -2.34 6.55
C VAL A 33 -3.30 -3.20 7.15
N THR A 34 -2.24 -3.45 6.39
CA THR A 34 -1.05 -4.12 6.92
C THR A 34 -0.44 -3.23 8.00
N SER A 35 -0.05 -3.83 9.13
CA SER A 35 0.45 -3.18 10.34
C SER A 35 1.08 -1.80 10.13
N THR A 36 0.49 -0.78 10.75
CA THR A 36 1.04 0.58 10.83
C THR A 36 2.41 0.51 11.48
N ASN A 37 3.48 0.55 10.68
CA ASN A 37 4.83 0.66 11.19
C ASN A 37 5.08 2.12 11.56
N LEU A 38 5.39 2.36 12.84
CA LEU A 38 5.89 3.65 13.30
C LEU A 38 7.39 3.70 12.97
N ILE A 39 7.79 4.61 12.08
CA ILE A 39 9.20 4.88 11.84
C ILE A 39 9.69 5.77 12.96
N ASP A 40 10.69 5.28 13.70
CA ASP A 40 11.19 5.89 14.93
C ASP A 40 12.06 7.15 14.71
N SER A 41 12.21 7.59 13.46
CA SER A 41 13.08 8.69 13.08
C SER A 41 12.36 9.70 12.20
N ALA A 42 11.98 10.82 12.79
CA ALA A 42 11.66 12.03 12.05
C ALA A 42 12.94 12.86 11.89
N THR A 43 13.28 13.22 10.65
CA THR A 43 14.38 14.16 10.39
C THR A 43 14.01 15.54 10.95
N ILE A 44 14.74 15.97 12.00
CA ILE A 44 14.52 17.28 12.63
C ILE A 44 15.10 18.36 11.72
N ILE A 45 14.23 19.19 11.14
CA ILE A 45 14.63 20.41 10.44
C ILE A 45 14.88 21.50 11.49
N ARG A 46 16.14 21.92 11.63
CA ARG A 46 16.56 22.94 12.62
C ARG A 46 16.32 24.37 12.14
N SER A 47 16.27 24.59 10.83
CA SER A 47 16.01 25.89 10.22
C SER A 47 14.51 26.17 10.17
N LYS A 48 14.10 27.37 10.58
CA LYS A 48 12.71 27.85 10.46
C LYS A 48 12.42 28.49 9.10
N ASP A 49 13.43 28.57 8.23
CA ASP A 49 13.38 29.33 6.98
C ASP A 49 12.77 28.52 5.83
N TYR A 50 11.59 27.93 6.07
CA TYR A 50 10.82 27.25 5.05
C TYR A 50 9.44 27.89 4.92
N MET A 51 8.93 27.95 3.69
CA MET A 51 7.56 28.39 3.42
C MET A 51 6.69 27.15 3.20
N GLU A 52 5.61 27.02 3.97
CA GLU A 52 4.60 25.98 3.75
C GLU A 52 3.77 26.34 2.50
N LEU A 53 3.88 25.54 1.44
CA LEU A 53 3.21 25.80 0.15
C LEU A 53 1.81 25.18 0.08
N GLY A 54 1.57 24.10 0.85
CA GLY A 54 0.27 23.44 0.91
C GLY A 54 0.36 21.96 1.29
N VAL A 55 -0.79 21.30 1.42
CA VAL A 55 -0.87 19.85 1.67
C VAL A 55 -0.98 19.12 0.34
N SER A 56 -0.15 18.10 0.14
CA SER A 56 -0.15 17.26 -1.06
C SER A 56 -0.16 15.77 -0.69
N SER A 57 -0.61 14.95 -1.63
CA SER A 57 -0.63 13.49 -1.50
C SER A 57 -0.13 12.81 -2.77
N GLY A 58 0.56 11.69 -2.61
CA GLY A 58 1.08 10.86 -3.70
C GLY A 58 0.80 9.39 -3.43
N GLU A 59 0.76 8.60 -4.49
CA GLU A 59 0.29 7.22 -4.44
C GLU A 59 1.22 6.30 -5.25
N SER A 60 1.55 5.16 -4.68
CA SER A 60 2.20 4.06 -5.42
C SER A 60 1.34 2.82 -5.24
N SER A 61 1.02 2.13 -6.33
CA SER A 61 0.22 0.91 -6.26
C SER A 61 0.85 -0.23 -7.02
N VAL A 62 0.61 -1.44 -6.52
CA VAL A 62 1.03 -2.69 -7.15
C VAL A 62 -0.17 -3.63 -7.28
N PHE A 63 -0.32 -4.22 -8.46
CA PHE A 63 -1.35 -5.21 -8.77
C PHE A 63 -0.73 -6.61 -8.79
N PHE A 64 -1.32 -7.51 -8.00
CA PHE A 64 -0.96 -8.92 -7.91
C PHE A 64 -2.05 -9.78 -8.56
N LEU A 65 -1.74 -10.39 -9.70
CA LEU A 65 -2.64 -11.34 -10.36
C LEU A 65 -2.73 -12.62 -9.53
N PHE A 66 -3.97 -13.09 -9.29
CA PHE A 66 -4.28 -14.21 -8.40
C PHE A 66 -3.68 -14.10 -6.99
N GLY A 67 -3.25 -12.89 -6.57
CA GLY A 67 -2.57 -12.67 -5.29
C GLY A 67 -1.14 -13.22 -5.21
N LEU A 68 -0.53 -13.65 -6.32
CA LEU A 68 0.80 -14.26 -6.33
C LEU A 68 1.79 -13.57 -7.28
N ILE A 69 1.34 -13.15 -8.47
CA ILE A 69 2.24 -12.64 -9.52
C ILE A 69 2.13 -11.11 -9.58
N PRO A 70 3.18 -10.35 -9.23
CA PRO A 70 3.18 -8.90 -9.43
C PRO A 70 3.24 -8.60 -10.93
N VAL A 71 2.25 -7.89 -11.45
CA VAL A 71 2.17 -7.53 -12.89
C VAL A 71 2.63 -6.10 -13.15
N THR A 72 2.54 -5.24 -12.14
CA THR A 72 2.91 -3.82 -12.24
C THR A 72 4.19 -3.51 -11.49
N ASN A 73 4.62 -2.25 -11.55
CA ASN A 73 5.78 -1.77 -10.81
C ASN A 73 5.73 -2.13 -9.32
N PRO A 74 6.89 -2.45 -8.71
CA PRO A 74 6.98 -2.71 -7.30
C PRO A 74 6.57 -1.47 -6.51
N LEU A 75 5.98 -1.71 -5.34
CA LEU A 75 5.57 -0.67 -4.43
C LEU A 75 6.77 0.17 -4.00
N ASN A 76 6.75 1.48 -4.26
CA ASN A 76 7.88 2.37 -4.00
C ASN A 76 7.43 3.65 -3.29
N LEU A 77 7.95 3.87 -2.07
CA LEU A 77 7.66 5.04 -1.25
C LEU A 77 8.26 6.33 -1.85
N ASP A 78 9.47 6.26 -2.40
CA ASP A 78 10.17 7.42 -2.97
C ASP A 78 9.43 7.95 -4.20
N TYR A 79 8.81 7.05 -4.96
CA TYR A 79 7.93 7.42 -6.07
C TYR A 79 6.70 8.19 -5.57
N ALA A 80 6.00 7.66 -4.56
CA ALA A 80 4.84 8.33 -3.98
C ALA A 80 5.20 9.68 -3.33
N LEU A 81 6.37 9.78 -2.70
CA LEU A 81 6.90 11.04 -2.16
C LEU A 81 7.21 12.05 -3.26
N SER A 82 7.85 11.60 -4.34
CA SER A 82 8.19 12.45 -5.49
C SER A 82 6.94 12.97 -6.18
N GLU A 83 5.95 12.10 -6.39
CA GLU A 83 4.65 12.48 -6.95
C GLU A 83 3.94 13.52 -6.07
N ALA A 84 4.01 13.37 -4.74
CA ALA A 84 3.43 14.33 -3.80
C ALA A 84 4.13 15.70 -3.86
N VAL A 85 5.47 15.75 -3.98
CA VAL A 85 6.21 17.03 -4.09
C VAL A 85 5.92 17.71 -5.43
N GLN A 86 5.91 16.96 -6.53
CA GLN A 86 5.76 17.50 -7.89
C GLN A 86 4.38 18.12 -8.16
N LYS A 87 3.34 17.69 -7.43
CA LYS A 87 1.99 18.29 -7.54
C LYS A 87 1.93 19.76 -7.15
N ILE A 88 2.85 20.24 -6.30
CA ILE A 88 2.90 21.65 -5.88
C ILE A 88 4.12 22.31 -6.55
N PRO A 89 3.89 23.25 -7.49
CA PRO A 89 4.99 23.91 -8.19
C PRO A 89 5.81 24.75 -7.19
N GLY A 90 7.14 24.53 -7.17
CA GLY A 90 8.05 25.16 -6.20
C GLY A 90 8.31 24.36 -4.91
N GLY A 91 7.67 23.19 -4.76
CA GLY A 91 7.94 22.25 -3.68
C GLY A 91 9.34 21.64 -3.76
N LYS A 92 10.08 21.67 -2.65
CA LYS A 92 11.41 21.02 -2.54
C LYS A 92 11.40 19.81 -1.61
N SER A 93 10.56 19.82 -0.59
CA SER A 93 10.51 18.75 0.41
C SER A 93 9.12 18.65 1.05
N LEU A 94 8.90 17.60 1.83
CA LEU A 94 7.66 17.32 2.57
C LEU A 94 7.95 17.26 4.07
N ILE A 95 7.09 17.88 4.86
CA ILE A 95 7.07 17.77 6.32
C ILE A 95 5.76 17.14 6.79
N LYS A 96 5.72 16.69 8.06
CA LYS A 96 4.52 16.10 8.69
C LYS A 96 3.94 14.95 7.85
N VAL A 97 4.83 14.10 7.31
CA VAL A 97 4.47 13.00 6.42
C VAL A 97 3.72 11.92 7.19
N LYS A 98 2.60 11.48 6.63
CA LYS A 98 1.83 10.32 7.05
C LYS A 98 1.71 9.41 5.84
N TYR A 99 2.03 8.13 6.02
CA TYR A 99 1.78 7.14 4.99
C TYR A 99 0.98 5.98 5.58
N TRP A 100 0.17 5.36 4.74
CA TRP A 100 -0.60 4.18 5.11
C TRP A 100 -0.75 3.29 3.89
N HIS A 101 -0.99 2.01 4.17
CA HIS A 101 -1.04 0.98 3.15
C HIS A 101 -2.43 0.34 3.14
N GLU A 102 -3.08 0.39 1.97
CA GLU A 102 -4.42 -0.13 1.73
C GLU A 102 -4.31 -1.32 0.77
N THR A 103 -4.74 -2.49 1.21
CA THR A 103 -4.80 -3.68 0.35
C THR A 103 -6.24 -3.93 -0.04
N HIS A 104 -6.59 -3.76 -1.31
CA HIS A 104 -7.89 -4.08 -1.86
C HIS A 104 -7.88 -5.47 -2.50
N LEU A 105 -8.77 -6.34 -2.03
CA LEU A 105 -8.91 -7.71 -2.55
C LEU A 105 -9.95 -7.73 -3.67
N PHE A 106 -9.58 -8.20 -4.86
CA PHE A 106 -10.46 -8.35 -6.02
C PHE A 106 -10.47 -9.81 -6.47
N PHE A 107 -11.17 -10.70 -5.75
CA PHE A 107 -11.34 -12.08 -6.18
C PHE A 107 -12.26 -12.16 -7.43
N PRO A 108 -11.94 -12.94 -8.48
CA PRO A 108 -10.82 -13.87 -8.68
C PRO A 108 -9.58 -13.26 -9.36
N VAL A 109 -9.66 -11.98 -9.76
CA VAL A 109 -8.69 -11.30 -10.62
C VAL A 109 -7.34 -11.08 -9.92
N GLY A 110 -7.33 -10.61 -8.67
CA GLY A 110 -6.10 -10.32 -7.98
C GLY A 110 -6.25 -9.51 -6.70
N THR A 111 -5.13 -8.97 -6.22
CA THR A 111 -5.06 -8.06 -5.08
C THR A 111 -4.35 -6.78 -5.51
N ILE A 112 -4.87 -5.63 -5.10
CA ILE A 112 -4.23 -4.33 -5.30
C ILE A 112 -3.68 -3.87 -3.97
N SER A 113 -2.42 -3.49 -3.94
CA SER A 113 -1.78 -2.88 -2.78
C SER A 113 -1.48 -1.42 -3.12
N VAL A 114 -2.05 -0.49 -2.36
CA VAL A 114 -1.89 0.95 -2.55
C VAL A 114 -1.16 1.52 -1.34
N LEU A 115 -0.03 2.16 -1.58
CA LEU A 115 0.70 2.98 -0.60
C LEU A 115 0.35 4.44 -0.85
N LYS A 116 -0.35 5.05 0.11
CA LYS A 116 -0.70 6.47 0.07
C LYS A 116 0.21 7.23 1.00
N VAL A 117 0.67 8.39 0.53
CA VAL A 117 1.50 9.31 1.30
C VAL A 117 0.82 10.68 1.29
N LYS A 118 0.75 11.32 2.46
CA LYS A 118 0.22 12.67 2.63
C LYS A 118 1.19 13.50 3.48
N GLY A 119 1.46 14.72 3.06
CA GLY A 119 2.33 15.62 3.81
C GLY A 119 2.15 17.07 3.40
N THR A 120 2.77 17.98 4.16
CA THR A 120 2.80 19.40 3.82
C THR A 120 4.06 19.67 3.01
N VAL A 121 3.91 20.20 1.79
CA VAL A 121 5.03 20.56 0.93
C VAL A 121 5.63 21.88 1.40
N ILE A 122 6.96 21.92 1.46
CA ILE A 122 7.73 23.10 1.83
C ILE A 122 8.61 23.56 0.66
N GLY A 123 8.77 24.88 0.56
CA GLY A 123 9.61 25.55 -0.42
C GLY A 123 10.61 26.52 0.22
N SER A 124 11.47 27.08 -0.62
CA SER A 124 12.39 28.17 -0.23
C SER A 124 11.61 29.48 -0.12
N PRO A 125 11.89 30.36 0.86
CA PRO A 125 11.24 31.67 0.99
C PRO A 125 11.47 32.58 -0.23
N SER A 126 12.47 32.28 -1.05
CA SER A 126 12.77 32.99 -2.31
C SER A 126 11.86 32.61 -3.47
N THR A 127 11.06 31.55 -3.37
CA THR A 127 10.16 31.10 -4.45
C THR A 127 8.78 31.67 -4.20
N THR A 128 8.49 32.84 -4.76
CA THR A 128 7.12 33.38 -4.74
C THR A 128 6.19 32.50 -5.60
N PRO A 129 4.90 32.34 -5.22
CA PRO A 129 3.97 31.42 -5.92
C PRO A 129 3.78 31.70 -7.41
N ASN A 130 4.10 32.92 -7.89
CA ASN A 130 3.87 33.36 -9.26
C ASN A 130 5.02 32.99 -10.23
N GLU A 131 6.15 32.49 -9.74
CA GLU A 131 7.32 32.20 -10.59
C GLU A 131 7.40 30.73 -11.04
N ALA A 132 6.56 29.86 -10.46
CA ALA A 132 6.65 28.42 -10.64
C ALA A 132 5.86 27.88 -11.86
N GLY A 133 5.24 28.77 -12.65
CA GLY A 133 4.50 28.46 -13.88
C GLY A 133 5.21 28.86 -15.17
N LYS A 134 6.50 29.20 -15.12
CA LYS A 134 7.23 29.69 -16.29
C LYS A 134 8.61 29.07 -16.44
N LYS A 135 8.67 27.78 -16.78
CA LYS A 135 9.70 27.19 -17.66
C LYS A 135 9.13 25.99 -18.38
#